data_AF-A0A7M7GNQ0-F1
#
_entry.id   AF-A0A7M7GNQ0-F1
#
_cell.length_a   1.000
_cell.length_b   1.000
_cell.length_c   1.000
_cell.angle_alpha   90.00
_cell.angle_beta   90.00
_cell.angle_gamma   90.00
#
_symmetry.space_group_name_H-M   'P 1'
#
loop_
_entity.id
_entity.type
_entity.pdbx_description
1 polymer ?
#
loop_
_entity_poly.entity_id
_entity_poly.type
_entity_poly.pdbx_seq_one_letter_code
_entity_poly.pdbx_strand_id
1 'polypeptide(L)'
;MTRRTSFKRSPPLTMYVAVVCYLTPWVSGVKNITHGVARHLRSIGFPEGSGAGIFFALGVPVDIPDKSVLFSLYFEANYVLPGEWSSNYYWDESGGLEKRSLDRRLAYDILISKLESFGYSGENCLRKMICEVANFPLTNNGVLGDVLQILFTPSSSQDENLPSEITEAEYAKDCNNRYKKCPQSPLALIRYRDLNDNS
;
A
#
# COMPACT_ATOMS: atom_id res chain seq x y z
N MET A 1 18.72 31.70 -79.20
CA MET A 1 17.41 32.15 -78.68
C MET A 1 17.09 31.31 -77.45
N THR A 2 17.36 31.85 -76.26
CA THR A 2 17.12 31.14 -74.99
C THR A 2 16.81 32.21 -73.94
N ARG A 3 15.51 32.37 -73.61
CA ARG A 3 14.99 33.34 -72.64
C ARG A 3 15.45 32.96 -71.24
N ARG A 4 16.18 33.84 -70.54
CA ARG A 4 16.35 33.78 -69.09
C ARG A 4 15.06 34.24 -68.41
N THR A 5 14.35 33.33 -67.76
CA THR A 5 13.25 33.67 -66.84
C THR A 5 13.83 34.08 -65.50
N SER A 6 13.65 35.34 -65.13
CA SER A 6 14.06 35.91 -63.84
C SER A 6 13.08 35.49 -62.74
N PHE A 7 13.57 34.81 -61.71
CA PHE A 7 12.81 34.34 -60.55
C PHE A 7 12.62 35.49 -59.56
N LYS A 8 11.38 35.98 -59.44
CA LYS A 8 11.01 37.13 -58.60
C LYS A 8 10.81 36.66 -57.15
N ARG A 9 11.68 37.11 -56.25
CA ARG A 9 11.65 36.80 -54.80
C ARG A 9 10.46 37.52 -54.15
N SER A 10 9.53 36.77 -53.57
CA SER A 10 8.40 37.31 -52.81
C SER A 10 8.89 37.89 -51.47
N PRO A 11 8.29 38.99 -50.96
CA PRO A 11 8.64 39.54 -49.65
C PRO A 11 8.12 38.65 -48.52
N PRO A 12 8.79 38.62 -47.36
CA PRO A 12 8.34 37.82 -46.22
C PRO A 12 7.03 38.39 -45.64
N LEU A 13 6.04 37.54 -45.44
CA LEU A 13 4.84 37.87 -44.66
C LEU A 13 5.24 38.14 -43.21
N THR A 14 5.10 39.39 -42.77
CA THR A 14 5.17 39.77 -41.37
C THR A 14 3.90 39.27 -40.67
N MET A 15 4.04 38.22 -39.86
CA MET A 15 2.95 37.62 -39.10
C MET A 15 2.78 38.38 -37.78
N TYR A 16 1.76 39.24 -37.69
CA TYR A 16 1.41 39.90 -36.43
C TYR A 16 0.71 38.91 -35.50
N VAL A 17 1.37 38.54 -34.40
CA VAL A 17 0.75 37.74 -33.32
C VAL A 17 0.04 38.70 -32.38
N ALA A 18 -1.29 38.80 -32.50
CA ALA A 18 -2.11 39.53 -31.54
C ALA A 18 -2.32 38.65 -30.30
N VAL A 19 -1.63 38.97 -29.20
CA VAL A 19 -1.89 38.35 -27.90
C VAL A 19 -3.16 38.98 -27.32
N VAL A 20 -4.29 38.33 -27.52
CA VAL A 20 -5.55 38.68 -26.85
C VAL A 20 -5.47 38.13 -25.43
N CYS A 21 -5.02 38.97 -24.49
CA CYS A 21 -5.16 38.69 -23.07
C CYS A 21 -6.65 38.74 -22.69
N TYR A 22 -7.29 37.59 -22.61
CA TYR A 22 -8.55 37.50 -21.88
C TYR A 22 -8.23 37.73 -20.40
N LEU A 23 -8.56 38.93 -19.91
CA LEU A 23 -8.67 39.16 -18.47
C LEU A 23 -9.85 38.31 -17.98
N THR A 24 -9.58 37.05 -17.63
CA THR A 24 -10.55 36.28 -16.85
C THR A 24 -10.75 37.04 -15.54
N PRO A 25 -11.98 37.43 -15.17
CA PRO A 25 -12.22 38.01 -13.87
C PRO A 25 -11.72 37.02 -12.82
N TRP A 26 -10.71 37.44 -12.06
CA TRP A 26 -10.21 36.68 -10.94
C TRP A 26 -11.34 36.60 -9.92
N VAL A 27 -12.05 35.48 -9.90
CA VAL A 27 -12.97 35.17 -8.82
C VAL A 27 -12.10 34.87 -7.61
N SER A 28 -12.02 35.84 -6.70
CA SER A 28 -11.46 35.66 -5.36
C SER A 28 -12.10 34.44 -4.74
N GLY A 29 -11.30 33.38 -4.57
CA GLY A 29 -11.75 32.09 -4.08
C GLY A 29 -12.52 32.25 -2.77
N VAL A 30 -13.73 31.69 -2.73
CA VAL A 30 -14.47 31.51 -1.48
C VAL A 30 -13.65 30.58 -0.60
N LYS A 31 -12.89 31.14 0.33
CA LYS A 31 -12.24 30.40 1.41
C LYS A 31 -13.32 29.94 2.39
N ASN A 32 -14.02 28.86 2.04
CA ASN A 32 -14.75 27.94 2.94
C ASN A 32 -15.69 27.03 2.13
N ILE A 33 -15.14 26.13 1.30
CA ILE A 33 -15.91 25.01 0.71
C ILE A 33 -15.88 23.76 1.64
N THR A 34 -15.08 23.79 2.71
CA THR A 34 -14.84 22.62 3.56
C THR A 34 -15.99 22.22 4.48
N HIS A 35 -17.08 23.00 4.57
CA HIS A 35 -18.22 22.65 5.44
C HIS A 35 -19.44 22.07 4.70
N GLY A 36 -19.41 21.96 3.36
CA GLY A 36 -20.53 21.49 2.53
C GLY A 36 -20.32 20.15 1.83
N VAL A 37 -19.10 19.59 1.89
CA VAL A 37 -18.77 18.27 1.31
C VAL A 37 -18.42 17.29 2.44
N ALA A 38 -19.22 17.28 3.50
CA ALA A 38 -19.24 16.14 4.41
C ALA A 38 -20.06 15.05 3.71
N ARG A 39 -19.39 14.06 3.12
CA ARG A 39 -20.05 12.92 2.49
C ARG A 39 -20.82 12.17 3.58
N HIS A 40 -22.16 12.24 3.56
CA HIS A 40 -23.00 11.44 4.44
C HIS A 40 -22.62 9.96 4.31
N LEU A 41 -22.29 9.31 5.42
CA LEU A 41 -22.06 7.88 5.46
C LEU A 41 -23.36 7.19 5.02
N ARG A 42 -23.33 6.45 3.91
CA ARG A 42 -24.45 5.61 3.48
C ARG A 42 -24.20 4.21 4.04
N SER A 43 -25.20 3.63 4.69
CA SER A 43 -25.16 2.23 5.09
C SER A 43 -25.56 1.35 3.92
N ILE A 44 -24.91 0.19 3.83
CA ILE A 44 -25.35 -0.94 3.00
C ILE A 44 -26.03 -1.93 3.95
N GLY A 45 -27.21 -2.41 3.59
CA GLY A 45 -27.91 -3.48 4.31
C GLY A 45 -27.98 -4.74 3.46
N PHE A 46 -28.09 -5.86 4.15
CA PHE A 46 -28.15 -7.18 3.52
C PHE A 46 -29.44 -7.88 3.98
N PRO A 47 -30.16 -8.59 3.09
CA PRO A 47 -31.34 -9.36 3.49
C PRO A 47 -30.95 -10.55 4.39
N GLU A 48 -31.91 -11.08 5.15
CA GLU A 48 -31.70 -12.27 5.99
C GLU A 48 -31.14 -13.46 5.18
N GLY A 49 -30.20 -14.18 5.78
CA GLY A 49 -29.54 -15.31 5.12
C GLY A 49 -28.44 -14.92 4.13
N SER A 50 -28.08 -13.63 4.04
CA SER A 50 -26.94 -13.18 3.23
C SER A 50 -25.60 -13.59 3.84
N GLY A 51 -24.62 -13.89 2.99
CA GLY A 51 -23.23 -14.15 3.39
C GLY A 51 -22.25 -13.40 2.48
N ALA A 52 -21.08 -13.07 3.03
CA ALA A 52 -19.94 -12.54 2.31
C ALA A 52 -18.77 -13.52 2.40
N GLY A 53 -18.21 -13.88 1.25
CA GLY A 53 -16.97 -14.65 1.17
C GLY A 53 -15.78 -13.73 0.94
N ILE A 54 -14.69 -13.94 1.69
CA ILE A 54 -13.37 -13.41 1.41
C ILE A 54 -12.51 -14.59 0.95
N PHE A 55 -11.91 -14.47 -0.23
CA PHE A 55 -10.97 -15.46 -0.72
C PHE A 55 -9.63 -14.81 -1.03
N PHE A 56 -8.53 -15.49 -0.69
CA PHE A 56 -7.20 -15.12 -1.13
C PHE A 56 -6.46 -16.34 -1.65
N ALA A 57 -5.71 -16.16 -2.73
CA ALA A 57 -4.92 -17.20 -3.35
C ALA A 57 -3.47 -16.71 -3.47
N LEU A 58 -2.54 -17.49 -2.94
CA LEU A 58 -1.10 -17.23 -3.04
C LEU A 58 -0.48 -18.28 -3.96
N GLY A 59 0.10 -17.84 -5.09
CA GLY A 59 0.86 -18.69 -6.00
C GLY A 59 2.36 -18.39 -5.91
N VAL A 60 3.16 -19.37 -5.53
CA VAL A 60 4.63 -19.28 -5.49
C VAL A 60 5.21 -20.28 -6.50
N PRO A 61 5.97 -19.83 -7.51
CA PRO A 61 6.66 -20.74 -8.41
C PRO A 61 7.80 -21.44 -7.65
N VAL A 62 7.94 -22.75 -7.86
CA VAL A 62 9.00 -23.58 -7.26
C VAL A 62 9.98 -23.93 -8.37
N ASP A 63 11.24 -23.50 -8.22
CA ASP A 63 12.30 -23.82 -9.17
C ASP A 63 12.75 -25.28 -9.02
N ILE A 64 12.46 -26.08 -10.05
CA ILE A 64 12.90 -27.47 -10.19
C ILE A 64 13.53 -27.60 -11.59
N PRO A 65 14.72 -28.19 -11.74
CA PRO A 65 15.33 -28.37 -13.05
C PRO A 65 14.40 -29.16 -13.99
N ASP A 66 14.28 -28.67 -15.22
CA ASP A 66 13.46 -29.21 -16.31
C ASP A 66 11.94 -29.27 -16.07
N LYS A 67 11.41 -28.58 -15.03
CA LYS A 67 9.97 -28.56 -14.73
C LYS A 67 9.50 -27.21 -14.21
N SER A 68 8.41 -26.70 -14.76
CA SER A 68 7.68 -25.56 -14.19
C SER A 68 6.60 -26.06 -13.25
N VAL A 69 6.80 -25.87 -11.94
CA VAL A 69 5.83 -26.24 -10.90
C VAL A 69 5.42 -24.99 -10.15
N LEU A 70 4.11 -24.77 -10.02
CA LEU A 70 3.53 -23.67 -9.24
C LEU A 70 2.86 -24.23 -8.00
N PHE A 71 3.30 -23.78 -6.84
CA PHE A 71 2.66 -24.08 -5.56
C PHE A 71 1.59 -23.02 -5.29
N SER A 72 0.34 -23.42 -5.10
CA SER A 72 -0.75 -22.51 -4.77
C SER A 72 -1.43 -22.86 -3.45
N LEU A 73 -1.68 -21.83 -2.64
CA LEU A 73 -2.49 -21.89 -1.43
C LEU A 73 -3.76 -21.08 -1.66
N TYR A 74 -4.89 -21.64 -1.27
CA TYR A 74 -6.20 -20.98 -1.33
C TYR A 74 -6.78 -20.90 0.06
N PHE A 75 -7.29 -19.74 0.40
CA PHE A 75 -7.88 -19.48 1.69
C PHE A 75 -9.22 -18.84 1.46
N GLU A 76 -10.23 -19.40 2.10
CA GLU A 76 -11.61 -18.99 1.95
C GLU A 76 -12.21 -18.79 3.33
N ALA A 77 -12.87 -17.66 3.51
CA ALA A 77 -13.57 -17.33 4.74
C ALA A 77 -14.95 -16.78 4.40
N ASN A 78 -15.98 -17.53 4.78
CA ASN A 78 -17.37 -17.16 4.57
C ASN A 78 -17.97 -16.64 5.88
N TYR A 79 -18.51 -15.42 5.82
CA TYR A 79 -19.08 -14.71 6.96
C TYR A 79 -20.56 -14.44 6.70
N VAL A 80 -21.41 -14.72 7.68
CA VAL A 80 -22.82 -14.31 7.61
C VAL A 80 -22.89 -12.79 7.73
N LEU A 81 -23.70 -12.16 6.88
CA LEU A 81 -23.91 -10.72 6.92
C LEU A 81 -25.04 -10.38 7.90
N PRO A 82 -24.92 -9.28 8.65
CA PRO A 82 -25.97 -8.85 9.56
C PRO A 82 -27.21 -8.45 8.76
N GLY A 83 -28.34 -9.11 9.08
CA GLY A 83 -29.61 -8.91 8.37
C GLY A 83 -30.40 -7.70 8.87
N GLU A 84 -30.50 -7.52 10.18
CA GLU A 84 -31.40 -6.51 10.76
C GLU A 84 -30.68 -5.20 11.06
N TRP A 85 -31.20 -4.09 10.53
CA TRP A 85 -30.75 -2.73 10.83
C TRP A 85 -31.23 -2.26 12.21
N SER A 86 -30.85 -2.95 13.27
CA SER A 86 -30.93 -2.36 14.61
C SER A 86 -29.71 -1.48 14.81
N SER A 87 -29.94 -0.16 14.79
CA SER A 87 -28.93 0.87 15.06
C SER A 87 -28.12 0.53 16.32
N ASN A 88 -28.76 -0.06 17.33
CA ASN A 88 -28.17 -0.34 18.63
C ASN A 88 -27.03 -1.38 18.61
N TYR A 89 -26.89 -2.21 17.56
CA TYR A 89 -25.73 -3.08 17.43
C TYR A 89 -24.45 -2.35 16.98
N TYR A 90 -24.60 -1.17 16.37
CA TYR A 90 -23.48 -0.35 15.87
C TYR A 90 -23.20 0.87 16.76
N TRP A 91 -24.19 1.31 17.56
CA TRP A 91 -24.12 2.48 18.45
C TRP A 91 -24.23 2.14 19.93
N ASP A 92 -23.92 0.91 20.34
CA ASP A 92 -23.71 0.66 21.77
C ASP A 92 -22.52 1.51 22.23
N GLU A 93 -22.78 2.42 23.17
CA GLU A 93 -21.79 3.28 23.84
C GLU A 93 -20.67 2.46 24.52
N SER A 94 -20.84 1.13 24.61
CA SER A 94 -19.87 0.18 25.15
C SER A 94 -19.18 -0.70 24.09
N GLY A 95 -19.57 -0.58 22.81
CA GLY A 95 -19.22 -1.58 21.80
C GLY A 95 -19.53 -1.14 20.37
N GLY A 96 -19.27 0.15 20.06
CA GLY A 96 -19.32 0.63 18.70
C GLY A 96 -18.61 -0.33 17.77
N LEU A 97 -19.08 -0.45 16.53
CA LEU A 97 -18.23 -1.01 15.49
C LEU A 97 -17.08 -0.01 15.33
N GLU A 98 -16.09 -0.10 16.23
CA GLU A 98 -14.73 0.28 15.94
C GLU A 98 -14.53 -0.30 14.57
N LYS A 99 -14.20 0.57 13.61
CA LYS A 99 -13.61 0.11 12.38
C LYS A 99 -12.65 -0.98 12.81
N ARG A 100 -12.88 -2.23 12.42
CA ARG A 100 -11.82 -3.23 12.44
C ARG A 100 -10.86 -2.80 11.35
N SER A 101 -10.27 -1.61 11.48
CA SER A 101 -9.01 -1.29 10.86
C SER A 101 -8.09 -2.39 11.33
N LEU A 102 -7.44 -3.03 10.39
CA LEU A 102 -6.32 -3.90 10.70
C LEU A 102 -5.29 -3.00 11.39
N ASP A 103 -5.37 -2.95 12.72
CA ASP A 103 -4.38 -2.28 13.55
C ASP A 103 -3.08 -3.07 13.39
N ARG A 104 -2.00 -2.35 13.16
CA ARG A 104 -0.69 -2.95 13.02
C ARG A 104 -0.30 -3.71 14.28
N ARG A 105 -0.79 -3.31 15.45
CA ARG A 105 -0.60 -4.08 16.70
C ARG A 105 -1.15 -5.50 16.57
N LEU A 106 -2.38 -5.66 16.09
CA LEU A 106 -3.00 -6.97 15.85
C LEU A 106 -2.22 -7.76 14.79
N ALA A 107 -1.79 -7.11 13.71
CA ALA A 107 -0.99 -7.75 12.68
C ALA A 107 0.36 -8.25 13.24
N TYR A 108 1.02 -7.45 14.09
CA TYR A 108 2.28 -7.80 14.72
C TYR A 108 2.14 -8.94 15.72
N ASP A 109 1.06 -8.98 16.52
CA ASP A 109 0.79 -10.08 17.44
C ASP A 109 0.59 -11.41 16.69
N ILE A 110 -0.16 -11.37 15.58
CA ILE A 110 -0.33 -12.53 14.69
C ILE A 110 1.01 -12.94 14.08
N LEU A 111 1.79 -11.99 13.60
CA LEU A 111 3.10 -12.26 13.00
C LEU A 111 4.07 -12.88 14.01
N ILE A 112 4.17 -12.34 15.23
CA ILE A 112 5.02 -12.89 16.30
C ILE A 112 4.62 -14.34 16.57
N SER A 113 3.33 -14.61 16.78
CA SER A 113 2.81 -15.95 17.05
C SER A 113 3.13 -16.92 15.91
N LYS A 114 3.03 -16.47 14.65
CA LYS A 114 3.35 -17.30 13.48
C LYS A 114 4.85 -17.52 13.31
N LEU A 115 5.67 -16.51 13.54
CA LEU A 115 7.13 -16.65 13.52
C LEU A 115 7.61 -17.67 14.56
N GLU A 116 7.08 -17.60 15.78
CA GLU A 116 7.37 -18.56 16.84
C GLU A 116 6.92 -19.98 16.46
N SER A 117 5.75 -20.11 15.84
CA SER A 117 5.29 -21.42 15.36
C SER A 117 6.17 -22.03 14.27
N PHE A 118 6.93 -21.19 13.55
CA PHE A 118 7.91 -21.62 12.55
C PHE A 118 9.34 -21.75 13.12
N GLY A 119 9.51 -21.60 14.44
CA GLY A 119 10.81 -21.75 15.11
C GLY A 119 11.69 -20.50 15.07
N TYR A 120 11.15 -19.34 14.68
CA TYR A 120 11.86 -18.06 14.74
C TYR A 120 11.67 -17.39 16.11
N SER A 121 12.60 -16.51 16.47
CA SER A 121 12.40 -15.62 17.62
C SER A 121 11.43 -14.50 17.22
N GLY A 122 10.14 -14.67 17.50
CA GLY A 122 9.04 -13.83 17.00
C GLY A 122 9.30 -12.34 17.10
N GLU A 123 9.46 -11.80 18.32
CA GLU A 123 9.71 -10.37 18.53
C GLU A 123 11.00 -9.88 17.85
N ASN A 124 12.09 -10.65 17.92
CA ASN A 124 13.37 -10.25 17.33
C ASN A 124 13.30 -10.24 15.80
N CYS A 125 12.62 -11.21 15.21
CA CYS A 125 12.42 -11.28 13.78
C CYS A 125 11.45 -10.22 13.28
N LEU A 126 10.39 -9.90 14.04
CA LEU A 126 9.51 -8.78 13.71
C LEU A 126 10.29 -7.46 13.64
N ARG A 127 11.07 -7.15 14.68
CA ARG A 127 11.89 -5.93 14.73
C ARG A 127 12.98 -5.93 13.66
N LYS A 128 13.56 -7.10 13.35
CA LYS A 128 14.50 -7.24 12.23
C LYS A 128 13.83 -6.93 10.88
N MET A 129 12.63 -7.44 10.65
CA MET A 129 11.85 -7.18 9.43
C MET A 129 11.55 -5.68 9.27
N ILE A 130 11.12 -5.01 10.34
CA ILE A 130 10.88 -3.55 10.35
C ILE A 130 12.16 -2.79 10.01
N CYS A 131 13.26 -3.09 10.71
CA CYS A 131 14.57 -2.48 10.45
C CYS A 131 15.02 -2.67 9.00
N GLU A 132 14.86 -3.88 8.46
CA GLU A 132 15.30 -4.21 7.11
C GLU A 132 14.47 -3.48 6.04
N VAL A 133 13.15 -3.40 6.21
CA VAL A 133 12.27 -2.68 5.28
C VAL A 133 12.49 -1.16 5.35
N ALA A 134 12.81 -0.63 6.53
CA ALA A 134 13.12 0.79 6.70
C ALA A 134 14.44 1.19 6.01
N ASN A 135 15.47 0.34 6.10
CA ASN A 135 16.77 0.60 5.44
C ASN A 135 16.77 0.21 3.96
N PHE A 136 16.00 -0.81 3.58
CA PHE A 136 15.91 -1.36 2.23
C PHE A 136 14.43 -1.47 1.83
N PRO A 137 13.82 -0.37 1.35
CA PRO A 137 12.43 -0.35 0.93
C PRO A 137 12.13 -1.38 -0.16
N LEU A 138 10.92 -1.95 -0.16
CA LEU A 138 10.47 -3.02 -1.05
C LEU A 138 10.01 -2.48 -2.43
N THR A 139 10.76 -1.58 -3.04
CA THR A 139 10.42 -1.00 -4.36
C THR A 139 10.33 -2.09 -5.44
N ASN A 140 9.31 -2.01 -6.32
CA ASN A 140 9.07 -2.93 -7.45
C ASN A 140 8.54 -4.34 -7.11
N ASN A 141 8.14 -4.61 -5.87
CA ASN A 141 7.58 -5.91 -5.46
C ASN A 141 6.05 -6.05 -5.72
N GLY A 142 5.49 -5.20 -6.58
CA GLY A 142 4.06 -5.11 -6.87
C GLY A 142 3.22 -4.77 -5.63
N VAL A 143 1.92 -5.07 -5.69
CA VAL A 143 0.97 -4.76 -4.60
C VAL A 143 1.37 -5.41 -3.27
N LEU A 144 1.92 -6.63 -3.32
CA LEU A 144 2.39 -7.31 -2.09
C LEU A 144 3.54 -6.54 -1.46
N GLY A 145 4.48 -6.05 -2.27
CA GLY A 145 5.56 -5.16 -1.83
C GLY A 145 5.05 -3.92 -1.12
N ASP A 146 4.08 -3.23 -1.73
CA ASP A 146 3.49 -2.01 -1.16
C ASP A 146 2.78 -2.28 0.17
N VAL A 147 2.04 -3.40 0.27
CA VAL A 147 1.38 -3.81 1.52
C VAL A 147 2.41 -4.08 2.61
N LEU A 148 3.48 -4.81 2.30
CA LEU A 148 4.54 -5.12 3.25
C LEU A 148 5.33 -3.86 3.64
N GLN A 149 5.56 -2.93 2.71
CA GLN A 149 6.18 -1.64 2.98
C GLN A 149 5.37 -0.86 4.03
N ILE A 150 4.07 -0.73 3.83
CA ILE A 150 3.17 -0.03 4.77
C ILE A 150 3.13 -0.75 6.12
N LEU A 151 3.09 -2.08 6.11
CA LEU A 151 3.00 -2.88 7.32
C LEU A 151 4.26 -2.74 8.20
N PHE A 152 5.44 -2.70 7.59
CA PHE A 152 6.73 -2.69 8.30
C PHE A 152 7.42 -1.31 8.36
N THR A 153 6.73 -0.24 7.96
CA THR A 153 7.18 1.16 8.12
C THR A 153 6.17 1.91 8.98
N PRO A 154 6.12 1.69 10.30
CA PRO A 154 5.07 2.25 11.16
C PRO A 154 4.99 3.78 11.08
N SER A 155 6.11 4.49 10.88
CA SER A 155 6.12 5.95 10.71
C SER A 155 5.38 6.45 9.45
N SER A 156 5.10 5.60 8.46
CA SER A 156 4.44 6.00 7.21
C SER A 156 2.91 6.09 7.32
N SER A 157 2.33 5.92 8.50
CA SER A 157 0.88 5.86 8.72
C SER A 157 0.47 6.53 10.04
N GLN A 158 -0.80 6.38 10.45
CA GLN A 158 -1.25 6.90 11.74
C GLN A 158 -0.52 6.21 12.89
N ASP A 159 -0.27 6.97 13.95
CA ASP A 159 0.30 6.45 15.18
C ASP A 159 -0.75 5.64 15.94
N GLU A 160 -0.48 4.34 16.11
CA GLU A 160 -1.35 3.37 16.78
C GLU A 160 -0.90 3.09 18.23
N ASN A 161 -0.03 3.94 18.80
CA ASN A 161 0.59 3.75 20.12
C ASN A 161 1.33 2.40 20.23
N LEU A 162 2.17 2.12 19.23
CA LEU A 162 3.01 0.92 19.24
C LEU A 162 4.04 1.00 20.37
N PRO A 163 4.44 -0.16 20.95
CA PRO A 163 5.55 -0.23 21.90
C PRO A 163 6.80 0.48 21.36
N SER A 164 7.49 1.22 22.22
CA SER A 164 8.67 2.02 21.82
C SER A 164 9.74 1.16 21.16
N GLU A 165 9.88 -0.11 21.56
CA GLU A 165 10.88 -1.01 21.00
C GLU A 165 10.60 -1.41 19.54
N ILE A 166 9.35 -1.33 19.11
CA ILE A 166 8.94 -1.57 17.72
C ILE A 166 9.23 -0.34 16.87
N THR A 167 8.86 0.85 17.37
CA THR A 167 9.12 2.13 16.70
C THR A 167 10.62 2.41 16.58
N GLU A 168 11.41 2.09 17.61
CA GLU A 168 12.88 2.19 17.58
C GLU A 168 13.52 1.28 16.53
N ALA A 169 12.87 0.17 16.17
CA ALA A 169 13.41 -0.77 15.19
C ALA A 169 13.49 -0.18 13.79
N GLU A 170 12.58 0.73 13.45
CA GLU A 170 12.55 1.43 12.15
C GLU A 170 13.77 2.32 11.95
N TYR A 171 14.26 2.96 13.02
CA TYR A 171 15.37 3.91 12.96
C TYR A 171 16.75 3.25 13.14
N ALA A 172 16.81 1.94 13.39
CA ALA A 172 18.06 1.23 13.55
C ALA A 172 18.79 1.08 12.21
N LYS A 173 20.09 1.39 12.15
CA LYS A 173 20.89 1.27 10.92
C LYS A 173 21.49 -0.12 10.69
N ASP A 174 21.82 -0.84 11.77
CA ASP A 174 22.48 -2.15 11.71
C ASP A 174 21.53 -3.25 12.22
N CYS A 175 20.72 -3.78 11.31
CA CYS A 175 19.69 -4.77 11.63
C CYS A 175 20.28 -6.12 12.05
N ASN A 176 21.40 -6.54 11.46
CA ASN A 176 22.01 -7.85 11.71
C ASN A 176 22.67 -7.91 13.10
N ASN A 177 23.38 -6.85 13.47
CA ASN A 177 24.05 -6.78 14.77
C ASN A 177 23.05 -6.49 15.91
N ARG A 178 22.01 -5.69 15.66
CA ARG A 178 20.97 -5.40 16.65
C ARG A 178 20.11 -6.63 16.95
N TYR A 179 19.73 -7.40 15.93
CA TYR A 179 18.80 -8.52 16.04
C TYR A 179 19.44 -9.88 15.75
N LYS A 180 20.53 -10.21 16.45
CA LYS A 180 21.29 -11.48 16.27
C LYS A 180 20.48 -12.74 16.53
N LYS A 181 19.43 -12.65 17.36
CA LYS A 181 18.50 -13.76 17.65
C LYS A 181 17.63 -14.13 16.44
N CYS A 182 17.62 -13.31 15.40
CA CYS A 182 17.00 -13.60 14.12
C CYS A 182 18.09 -13.52 13.02
N PRO A 183 18.84 -14.60 12.75
CA PRO A 183 19.92 -14.56 11.77
C PRO A 183 19.40 -14.30 10.35
N GLN A 184 18.25 -14.87 9.99
CA GLN A 184 17.55 -14.62 8.73
C GLN A 184 16.11 -14.25 9.01
N SER A 185 15.64 -13.13 8.46
CA SER A 185 14.22 -12.79 8.49
C SER A 185 13.50 -13.51 7.35
N PRO A 186 12.23 -13.90 7.51
CA PRO A 186 11.46 -14.49 6.41
C PRO A 186 11.30 -13.59 5.18
N LEU A 187 11.40 -12.26 5.35
CA LEU A 187 11.37 -11.29 4.25
C LEU A 187 12.61 -11.33 3.35
N ALA A 188 13.70 -11.98 3.79
CA ALA A 188 14.88 -12.17 2.95
C ALA A 188 14.56 -12.92 1.64
N LEU A 189 13.54 -13.79 1.65
CA LEU A 189 13.11 -14.53 0.45
C LEU A 189 12.47 -13.61 -0.61
N ILE A 190 11.80 -12.54 -0.18
CA ILE A 190 11.17 -11.57 -1.09
C ILE A 190 12.28 -10.66 -1.67
N ARG A 191 13.25 -10.24 -0.86
CA ARG A 191 14.41 -9.46 -1.32
C ARG A 191 15.37 -10.23 -2.25
N TYR A 192 15.47 -11.55 -2.14
CA TYR A 192 16.43 -12.33 -2.94
C TYR A 192 16.13 -12.28 -4.45
N ARG A 193 14.85 -12.11 -4.85
CA ARG A 193 14.50 -11.93 -6.27
C ARG A 193 15.07 -10.64 -6.86
N ASP A 194 15.06 -9.54 -6.10
CA ASP A 194 15.59 -8.25 -6.57
C ASP A 194 17.11 -8.24 -6.77
N LEU A 195 17.86 -9.12 -6.08
CA LEU A 195 19.32 -9.23 -6.27
C LEU A 195 19.70 -9.99 -7.55
N ASN A 196 18.83 -10.89 -8.04
CA ASN A 196 19.07 -11.65 -9.27
C ASN A 196 18.54 -10.94 -10.53
N ASP A 197 17.59 -10.00 -10.40
CA ASP A 197 17.13 -9.16 -11.52
C ASP A 197 18.08 -7.99 -11.83
N ASN A 198 19.12 -7.79 -11.00
CA ASN A 198 20.17 -6.79 -11.19
C ASN A 198 21.53 -7.39 -11.61
N SER A 199 21.56 -8.67 -12.04
CA SER A 199 22.74 -9.35 -12.61
C SER A 199 22.58 -9.66 -14.08
#